data_AF-A0A2V7WMN9-F1
#
_entry.id   AF-A0A2V7WMN9-F1
#
_cell.length_a   1.000
_cell.length_b   1.000
_cell.length_c   1.000
_cell.angle_alpha   90.00
_cell.angle_beta   90.00
_cell.angle_gamma   90.00
#
_symmetry.space_group_name_H-M   'P 1'
#
loop_
_entity.id
_entity.type
_entity.pdbx_description
1 polymer ?
#
loop_
_entity_poly.entity_id
_entity_poly.type
_entity_poly.pdbx_seq_one_letter_code
_entity_poly.pdbx_strand_id
1 'polypeptide(L)'
;MKVRTLLVGTAIASSILGAVVAYLVLTVPNDLQADALLKAARKEIRAGENDRARRSLSLIVQEYPRTDAAAAATVALVTLADSERQKLLADLGALRSASAAQQKQLAAMTQRLDEIASRPPVIAQAPAKKAPAKRATTKRRSSRRRRH
;
A
#
# COMPACT_ATOMS: atom_id res chain seq x y z
N MET A 1 -56.79 0.60 55.15
CA MET A 1 -55.95 1.50 54.33
C MET A 1 -54.57 0.95 53.99
N LYS A 2 -53.89 0.21 54.89
CA LYS A 2 -52.52 -0.33 54.68
C LYS A 2 -52.34 -1.21 53.42
N VAL A 3 -53.35 -2.00 53.06
CA VAL A 3 -53.30 -2.90 51.88
C VAL A 3 -53.32 -2.12 50.55
N ARG A 4 -54.03 -0.99 50.49
CA ARG A 4 -54.07 -0.13 49.30
C ARG A 4 -52.73 0.56 49.05
N THR A 5 -52.06 1.04 50.10
CA THR A 5 -50.70 1.59 50.01
C THR A 5 -49.67 0.56 49.57
N LEU A 6 -49.82 -0.70 49.96
CA LEU A 6 -48.92 -1.78 49.58
C LEU A 6 -49.09 -2.15 48.09
N LEU A 7 -50.33 -2.20 47.60
CA LEU A 7 -50.66 -2.37 46.18
C LEU A 7 -50.18 -1.21 45.31
N VAL A 8 -50.29 0.04 45.79
CA VAL A 8 -49.79 1.20 45.04
C VAL A 8 -48.26 1.21 45.00
N GLY A 9 -47.60 0.86 46.11
CA GLY A 9 -46.14 0.76 46.16
C GLY A 9 -45.58 -0.31 45.21
N THR A 10 -46.21 -1.50 45.17
CA THR A 10 -45.79 -2.55 44.23
C THR A 10 -46.10 -2.18 42.78
N ALA A 11 -47.23 -1.51 42.50
CA ALA A 11 -47.55 -1.03 41.16
C ALA A 11 -46.53 0.00 40.63
N ILE A 12 -46.09 0.94 41.48
CA ILE A 12 -45.05 1.92 41.12
C ILE A 12 -43.71 1.21 40.87
N ALA A 13 -43.31 0.29 41.74
CA ALA A 13 -42.08 -0.47 41.57
C ALA A 13 -42.10 -1.30 40.27
N SER A 14 -43.21 -1.98 39.97
CA SER A 14 -43.37 -2.73 38.72
C SER A 14 -43.38 -1.82 37.48
N SER A 15 -43.93 -0.61 37.57
CA SER A 15 -43.89 0.38 36.49
C SER A 15 -42.48 0.86 36.20
N ILE A 16 -41.69 1.15 37.24
CA ILE A 16 -40.28 1.57 37.09
C ILE A 16 -39.46 0.42 36.50
N LEU A 17 -39.64 -0.80 36.99
CA LEU A 17 -38.95 -1.96 36.44
C LEU A 17 -39.31 -2.18 34.96
N GLY A 18 -40.59 -2.08 34.61
CA GLY A 18 -41.05 -2.19 33.22
C GLY A 18 -40.46 -1.11 32.32
N ALA A 19 -40.37 0.13 32.81
CA ALA A 19 -39.78 1.24 32.06
C ALA A 19 -38.26 1.06 31.83
N VAL A 20 -37.53 0.58 32.85
CA VAL A 20 -36.08 0.29 32.73
C VAL A 20 -35.82 -0.85 31.75
N VAL A 21 -36.62 -1.91 31.81
CA VAL A 21 -36.51 -3.04 30.87
C VAL A 21 -36.84 -2.60 29.45
N ALA A 22 -37.91 -1.83 29.25
CA ALA A 22 -38.26 -1.28 27.95
C ALA A 22 -37.15 -0.38 27.39
N TYR A 23 -36.58 0.49 28.23
CA TYR A 23 -35.45 1.34 27.86
C TYR A 23 -34.23 0.51 27.42
N LEU A 24 -33.82 -0.48 28.21
CA LEU A 24 -32.67 -1.34 27.91
C LEU A 24 -32.88 -2.14 26.62
N VAL A 25 -34.08 -2.69 26.40
CA VAL A 25 -34.41 -3.44 25.19
C VAL A 25 -34.38 -2.54 23.94
N LEU A 26 -34.81 -1.28 24.07
CA LEU A 26 -34.81 -0.33 22.95
C LEU A 26 -33.43 0.28 22.64
N THR A 27 -32.50 0.34 23.60
CA THR A 27 -31.21 1.05 23.43
C THR A 27 -29.98 0.13 23.35
N VAL A 28 -29.86 -0.87 24.23
CA VAL A 28 -28.64 -1.68 24.37
C VAL A 28 -28.29 -2.56 23.16
N PRO A 29 -29.23 -3.25 22.48
CA PRO A 29 -28.86 -4.12 21.37
C PRO A 29 -28.33 -3.33 20.16
N ASN A 30 -28.72 -2.07 20.02
CA ASN A 30 -28.30 -1.20 18.93
C ASN A 30 -26.82 -0.82 19.04
N ASP A 31 -26.36 -0.49 20.25
CA ASP A 31 -24.95 -0.13 20.52
C ASP A 31 -24.01 -1.33 20.37
N LEU A 32 -24.42 -2.52 20.82
CA LEU A 32 -23.59 -3.73 20.73
C LEU A 32 -23.38 -4.18 19.28
N GLN A 33 -24.41 -4.07 18.44
CA GLN A 33 -24.31 -4.39 17.02
C GLN A 33 -23.42 -3.37 16.28
N ALA A 34 -23.58 -2.09 16.58
CA ALA A 34 -22.76 -1.03 16.00
C ALA A 34 -21.27 -1.19 16.37
N ASP A 35 -20.95 -1.54 17.63
CA ASP A 35 -19.57 -1.80 18.06
C ASP A 35 -18.97 -3.05 17.42
N ALA A 36 -19.77 -4.11 17.22
CA ALA A 36 -19.33 -5.31 16.50
C ALA A 36 -18.99 -5.00 15.03
N LEU A 37 -19.84 -4.24 14.35
CA LEU A 37 -19.60 -3.76 12.98
C LEU A 37 -18.36 -2.87 12.92
N LEU A 38 -18.15 -2.01 13.92
CA LEU A 38 -16.98 -1.15 13.99
C LEU A 38 -15.68 -1.94 14.15
N LYS A 39 -15.69 -3.01 14.96
CA LYS A 39 -14.55 -3.93 15.09
C LYS A 39 -14.25 -4.65 13.77
N ALA A 40 -15.29 -5.06 13.03
CA ALA A 40 -15.13 -5.64 11.71
C ALA A 40 -14.50 -4.64 10.74
N ALA A 41 -15.01 -3.40 10.68
CA ALA A 41 -14.46 -2.34 9.85
C ALA A 41 -12.99 -2.02 10.19
N ARG A 42 -12.61 -1.99 11.47
CA ARG A 42 -11.20 -1.84 11.88
C ARG A 42 -10.32 -2.98 11.39
N LYS A 43 -10.84 -4.21 11.32
CA LYS A 43 -10.12 -5.37 10.78
C LYS A 43 -9.92 -5.23 9.26
N GLU A 44 -10.91 -4.72 8.54
CA GLU A 44 -10.83 -4.43 7.10
C GLU A 44 -9.77 -3.37 6.79
N ILE A 45 -9.70 -2.29 7.59
CA ILE A 45 -8.63 -1.27 7.48
C ILE A 45 -7.25 -1.90 7.68
N ARG A 46 -7.10 -2.76 8.68
CA ARG A 46 -5.83 -3.46 8.95
C ARG A 46 -5.44 -4.44 7.84
N ALA A 47 -6.43 -5.03 7.17
CA ALA A 47 -6.22 -5.90 6.02
C ALA A 47 -5.88 -5.12 4.73
N GLY A 48 -5.96 -3.79 4.74
CA GLY A 48 -5.75 -2.94 3.57
C GLY A 48 -6.95 -2.88 2.63
N GLU A 49 -8.12 -3.41 3.02
CA GLU A 49 -9.35 -3.40 2.24
C GLU A 49 -10.11 -2.07 2.43
N ASN A 50 -9.48 -0.95 2.06
CA ASN A 50 -9.98 0.40 2.34
C ASN A 50 -11.37 0.68 1.77
N ASP A 51 -11.70 0.14 0.59
CA ASP A 51 -13.03 0.33 -0.02
C ASP A 51 -14.13 -0.39 0.76
N ARG A 52 -13.85 -1.59 1.27
CA ARG A 52 -14.79 -2.34 2.13
C ARG A 52 -14.94 -1.64 3.46
N ALA A 53 -13.82 -1.24 4.07
CA ALA A 53 -13.84 -0.47 5.30
C ALA A 53 -14.67 0.82 5.18
N ARG A 54 -14.56 1.57 4.07
CA ARG A 54 -15.39 2.76 3.82
C ARG A 54 -16.87 2.45 3.81
N ARG A 55 -17.27 1.38 3.11
CA ARG A 55 -18.67 0.96 3.03
C ARG A 55 -19.18 0.55 4.41
N SER A 56 -18.45 -0.32 5.11
CA SER A 56 -18.78 -0.79 6.45
C SER A 56 -18.90 0.37 7.44
N LEU A 57 -17.96 1.31 7.45
CA LEU A 57 -18.03 2.50 8.31
C LEU A 57 -19.20 3.41 7.94
N SER A 58 -19.46 3.63 6.65
CA SER A 58 -20.59 4.46 6.20
C SER A 58 -21.94 3.85 6.60
N LEU A 59 -22.04 2.52 6.58
CA LEU A 59 -23.22 1.79 6.99
C LEU A 59 -23.47 1.94 8.50
N ILE A 60 -22.41 1.89 9.33
CA ILE A 60 -22.53 2.16 10.78
C ILE A 60 -23.08 3.56 11.03
N VAL A 61 -22.61 4.57 10.28
CA VAL A 61 -23.08 5.96 10.45
C VAL A 61 -24.53 6.13 10.02
N GLN A 62 -24.98 5.41 8.98
CA GLN A 62 -26.35 5.52 8.45
C GLN A 62 -27.36 4.73 9.27
N GLU A 63 -27.05 3.48 9.64
CA GLU A 63 -27.96 2.60 10.37
C GLU A 63 -27.97 2.90 11.88
N TYR A 64 -26.83 3.34 12.44
CA TYR A 64 -26.66 3.53 13.88
C TYR A 64 -26.21 4.95 14.26
N PRO A 65 -26.86 6.03 13.79
CA PRO A 65 -26.36 7.41 13.88
C PRO A 65 -26.23 7.97 15.30
N ARG A 66 -26.92 7.39 16.28
CA ARG A 66 -26.93 7.85 17.69
C ARG A 66 -25.99 7.05 18.61
N THR A 67 -25.09 6.26 18.03
CA THR A 67 -24.17 5.38 18.77
C THR A 67 -22.76 5.95 18.82
N ASP A 68 -21.99 5.64 19.86
CA ASP A 68 -20.57 6.00 19.93
C ASP A 68 -19.76 5.38 18.78
N ALA A 69 -20.22 4.23 18.29
CA ALA A 69 -19.63 3.59 17.13
C ALA A 69 -19.77 4.44 15.86
N ALA A 70 -20.89 5.14 15.64
CA ALA A 70 -21.02 6.06 14.51
C ALA A 70 -20.10 7.28 14.64
N ALA A 71 -19.93 7.82 15.84
CA ALA A 71 -18.94 8.88 16.08
C ALA A 71 -17.51 8.41 15.78
N ALA A 72 -17.14 7.22 16.25
CA ALA A 72 -15.84 6.64 15.93
C ALA A 72 -15.69 6.29 14.44
N ALA A 73 -16.78 5.88 13.77
CA ALA A 73 -16.77 5.55 12.35
C ALA A 73 -16.61 6.78 11.45
N THR A 74 -17.23 7.91 11.80
CA THR A 74 -17.02 9.19 11.07
C THR A 74 -15.57 9.66 11.18
N VAL A 75 -14.97 9.61 12.38
CA VAL A 75 -13.55 9.92 12.56
C VAL A 75 -12.68 8.95 11.76
N ALA A 76 -12.98 7.65 11.80
CA ALA A 76 -12.26 6.66 11.01
C ALA A 76 -12.35 6.92 9.49
N LEU A 77 -13.51 7.34 8.97
CA LEU A 77 -13.67 7.72 7.57
C LEU A 77 -12.81 8.94 7.19
N VAL A 78 -12.78 9.96 8.03
CA VAL A 78 -11.97 11.17 7.80
C VAL A 78 -10.47 10.82 7.81
N THR A 79 -10.01 10.11 8.84
CA THR A 79 -8.59 9.71 8.94
C THR A 79 -8.17 8.82 7.78
N LEU A 80 -9.05 7.92 7.31
CA LEU A 80 -8.78 7.09 6.14
C LEU A 80 -8.64 7.93 4.87
N ALA A 81 -9.54 8.89 4.64
CA ALA A 81 -9.46 9.81 3.52
C ALA A 81 -8.18 10.67 3.54
N ASP A 82 -7.79 11.19 4.71
CA ASP A 82 -6.56 11.97 4.84
C ASP A 82 -5.31 11.11 4.63
N SER A 83 -5.30 9.87 5.12
CA SER A 83 -4.19 8.94 4.89
C SER A 83 -4.00 8.62 3.40
N GLU A 84 -5.10 8.49 2.65
CA GLU A 84 -5.04 8.27 1.20
C GLU A 84 -4.56 9.52 0.46
N ARG A 85 -5.03 10.71 0.85
CA ARG A 85 -4.54 11.97 0.29
C ARG A 85 -3.03 12.13 0.51
N GLN A 86 -2.54 11.84 1.70
CA GLN A 86 -1.10 11.92 2.00
C GLN A 86 -0.29 10.94 1.16
N LYS A 87 -0.77 9.69 0.99
CA LYS A 87 -0.13 8.71 0.10
C LYS A 87 -0.09 9.20 -1.34
N LEU A 88 -1.21 9.70 -1.86
CA LEU A 88 -1.28 10.24 -3.23
C LEU A 88 -0.34 11.43 -3.43
N LEU A 89 -0.23 12.33 -2.45
CA LEU A 89 0.71 13.44 -2.50
C LEU A 89 2.17 12.97 -2.47
N ALA A 90 2.49 11.97 -1.65
CA ALA A 90 3.81 11.36 -1.62
C ALA A 90 4.15 10.70 -2.95
N ASP A 91 3.21 9.95 -3.53
CA ASP A 91 3.38 9.29 -4.83
C ASP A 91 3.59 10.34 -5.94
N LEU A 92 2.78 11.40 -5.98
CA LEU A 92 2.98 12.50 -6.94
C LEU A 92 4.35 13.17 -6.80
N GLY A 93 4.83 13.36 -5.57
CA GLY A 93 6.19 13.84 -5.30
C GLY A 93 7.26 12.90 -5.85
N ALA A 94 7.10 11.59 -5.60
CA ALA A 94 8.00 10.57 -6.11
C ALA A 94 8.00 10.54 -7.66
N LEU A 95 6.83 10.55 -8.30
CA LEU A 95 6.73 10.59 -9.76
C LEU A 95 7.38 11.85 -10.36
N ARG A 96 7.21 13.02 -9.74
CA ARG A 96 7.87 14.25 -10.19
C ARG A 96 9.39 14.18 -10.09
N SER A 97 9.90 13.60 -9.01
CA SER A 97 11.36 13.42 -8.86
C SER A 97 11.92 12.42 -9.87
N ALA A 98 11.19 11.33 -10.14
CA ALA A 98 11.53 10.35 -11.14
C ALA A 98 11.52 10.95 -12.56
N SER A 99 10.52 11.76 -12.91
CA SER A 99 10.46 12.41 -14.22
C SER A 99 11.58 13.43 -14.40
N ALA A 100 11.91 14.20 -13.36
CA ALA A 100 13.05 15.12 -13.39
C ALA A 100 14.39 14.39 -13.57
N ALA A 101 14.56 13.21 -12.93
CA ALA A 101 15.74 12.38 -13.12
C ALA A 101 15.82 11.82 -14.56
N GLN A 102 14.70 11.35 -15.11
CA GLN A 102 14.62 10.88 -16.49
C GLN A 102 14.93 12.00 -17.49
N GLN A 103 14.41 13.21 -17.29
CA GLN A 103 14.72 14.36 -18.15
C GLN A 103 16.22 14.69 -18.16
N LYS A 104 16.89 14.64 -17.00
CA LYS A 104 18.35 14.84 -16.92
C LYS A 104 19.12 13.77 -17.67
N GLN A 105 18.69 12.51 -17.57
CA GLN A 105 19.31 11.40 -18.31
C GLN A 105 19.14 11.58 -19.82
N LEU A 106 17.94 11.98 -20.27
CA LEU A 106 17.69 12.27 -21.68
C LEU A 106 18.57 13.42 -22.17
N ALA A 107 18.63 14.54 -21.45
CA ALA A 107 19.48 15.68 -21.80
C ALA A 107 20.97 15.29 -21.90
N ALA A 108 21.47 14.46 -20.97
CA ALA A 108 22.83 13.95 -21.01
C ALA A 108 23.08 13.01 -22.20
N MET A 109 22.10 12.18 -22.59
CA MET A 109 22.19 11.35 -23.79
C MET A 109 22.19 12.20 -25.06
N THR A 110 21.33 13.21 -25.15
CA THR A 110 21.29 14.15 -26.29
C THR A 110 22.63 14.86 -26.45
N GLN A 111 23.22 15.37 -25.35
CA GLN A 111 24.55 16.00 -25.40
C GLN A 111 25.63 15.04 -25.92
N ARG A 112 25.61 13.77 -25.48
CA ARG A 112 26.55 12.75 -25.99
C ARG A 112 26.33 12.46 -27.47
N LEU A 113 25.08 12.44 -27.95
CA LEU A 113 24.78 12.25 -29.36
C LEU A 113 25.26 13.43 -30.20
N ASP A 114 25.06 14.66 -29.73
CA ASP A 114 25.58 15.86 -30.40
C ASP A 114 27.11 15.88 -30.43
N GLU A 115 27.78 15.43 -29.37
CA GLU A 115 29.24 15.30 -29.31
C GLU A 115 29.76 14.23 -30.30
N ILE A 116 29.04 13.11 -30.45
CA ILE A 116 29.36 12.08 -31.46
C ILE A 116 29.12 12.61 -32.87
N ALA A 117 28.01 13.32 -33.10
CA ALA A 117 27.64 13.86 -34.41
C ALA A 117 28.56 15.01 -34.87
N SER A 118 29.04 15.82 -33.93
CA SER A 118 30.00 16.91 -34.21
C SER A 118 31.45 16.45 -34.31
N ARG A 119 31.74 15.19 -33.95
CA ARG A 119 33.06 14.61 -34.17
C ARG A 119 33.22 14.29 -35.66
N PRO A 120 34.27 14.80 -36.33
CA PRO A 120 34.50 14.47 -37.73
C PRO A 120 34.63 12.95 -37.90
N PRO A 121 34.11 12.36 -39.00
CA PRO A 121 34.11 10.92 -39.18
C PRO A 121 35.55 10.41 -39.21
N VAL A 122 35.99 9.79 -38.13
CA VAL A 122 37.26 9.07 -38.12
C VAL A 122 37.00 7.76 -38.87
N ILE A 123 37.38 7.72 -40.14
CA ILE A 123 37.53 6.46 -40.87
C ILE A 123 38.51 5.64 -40.05
N ALA A 124 38.00 4.68 -39.27
CA ALA A 124 38.83 3.72 -38.58
C ALA A 124 39.56 2.92 -39.66
N GLN A 125 40.81 3.30 -39.96
CA GLN A 125 41.72 2.40 -40.64
C GLN A 125 41.86 1.20 -39.72
N ALA A 126 41.23 0.10 -40.11
CA ALA A 126 41.38 -1.18 -39.43
C ALA A 126 42.89 -1.42 -39.23
N PRO A 127 43.35 -1.70 -37.99
CA PRO A 127 44.76 -1.95 -37.78
C PRO A 127 45.16 -3.11 -38.69
N ALA A 128 46.16 -2.88 -39.55
CA ALA A 128 46.63 -3.88 -40.49
C ALA A 128 46.94 -5.17 -39.71
N LYS A 129 46.24 -6.27 -40.03
CA LYS A 129 46.53 -7.59 -39.48
C LYS A 129 48.01 -7.87 -39.72
N LYS A 130 48.82 -7.90 -38.65
CA LYS A 130 50.19 -8.43 -38.73
C LYS A 130 50.10 -9.85 -39.27
N ALA A 131 50.71 -10.07 -40.43
CA ALA A 131 50.80 -11.40 -41.03
C ALA A 131 51.43 -12.39 -40.03
N PRO A 132 50.93 -13.64 -39.95
CA PRO A 132 51.44 -14.60 -38.99
C PRO A 132 52.91 -14.91 -39.28
N ALA A 133 53.75 -14.79 -38.25
CA ALA A 133 55.17 -15.09 -38.33
C ALA A 133 55.38 -16.54 -38.78
N LYS A 134 56.15 -16.75 -39.86
CA LYS A 134 56.56 -18.07 -40.33
C LYS A 134 57.30 -18.80 -39.20
N ARG A 135 56.76 -19.92 -38.75
CA ARG A 135 57.44 -20.82 -37.80
C ARG A 135 58.72 -21.35 -38.44
N ALA A 136 59.85 -21.11 -37.80
CA ALA A 136 61.12 -21.72 -38.17
C ALA A 136 61.02 -23.25 -38.01
N THR A 137 61.42 -23.99 -39.05
CA THR A 137 61.46 -25.45 -39.06
C THR A 137 62.62 -25.95 -38.24
N THR A 138 62.34 -26.60 -37.11
CA THR A 138 63.37 -27.24 -36.28
C THR A 138 63.96 -28.45 -37.03
N LYS A 139 65.24 -28.36 -37.42
CA LYS A 139 66.01 -29.46 -38.02
C LYS A 139 66.00 -30.68 -37.09
N ARG A 140 65.38 -31.77 -37.54
CA ARG A 140 65.35 -33.07 -36.84
C ARG A 140 66.72 -33.74 -36.99
N ARG A 141 67.46 -33.88 -35.89
CA ARG A 141 68.77 -34.56 -35.85
C ARG A 141 68.54 -36.07 -35.91
N SER A 142 68.95 -36.71 -37.00
CA SER A 142 68.91 -38.16 -37.20
C SER A 142 70.05 -38.83 -36.42
N SER A 143 69.73 -39.60 -35.37
CA SER A 143 70.69 -40.45 -34.66
C SER A 143 70.70 -41.85 -35.29
N ARG A 144 71.79 -42.17 -36.00
CA ARG A 144 72.10 -43.47 -36.60
C ARG A 144 72.37 -44.49 -35.48
N ARG A 145 71.44 -45.41 -35.25
CA ARG A 145 71.61 -46.54 -34.30
C ARG A 145 72.18 -47.75 -35.05
N ARG A 146 73.42 -48.10 -34.67
CA ARG A 146 74.19 -49.29 -35.08
C ARG A 146 73.38 -50.57 -34.78
N ARG A 147 73.29 -51.50 -35.73
CA ARG A 147 72.92 -52.90 -35.47
C ARG A 147 74.19 -53.76 -35.52
N HIS A 148 74.17 -54.78 -34.67
CA HIS A 148 75.10 -55.91 -34.59
C HIS A 148 75.24 -56.62 -35.94
#